data_AF-A0AAW1PSY4-F1
#
_entry.id   AF-A0AAW1PSY4-F1
#
_cell.length_a   1.000
_cell.length_b   1.000
_cell.length_c   1.000
_cell.angle_alpha   90.00
_cell.angle_beta   90.00
_cell.angle_gamma   90.00
#
_symmetry.space_group_name_H-M   'P 1'
#
loop_
_entity.id
_entity.type
_entity.pdbx_description
1 polymer ?
#
loop_
_entity_poly.entity_id
_entity_poly.type
_entity_poly.pdbx_seq_one_letter_code
_entity_poly.pdbx_strand_id
1 'polypeptide(L)'
;MGHRLGCLLAVLTFTALVAMLLWSYFATVIAEPGGVPPGWHPFADEEAAMTQQDYLDYPAYPVSGQAMMAKPRYCKKCKAWKPLRAHHDSISGRCVLKMDHYCIWVVNCVGLLNYKHFLLFLFWTCAACLEAAALLITSFVQFLTDSGQSAGESAVTPAIVFVAFVIDAAFFISLLGFLIMHARMVARNSTSIEMYEKAGLLPHYPHDRGFRENFKDVFGPRSWWWLIPHYTPAERRQRLEQALQPQAHEMSARTGGGGAAWLPPLMVAGWLEVFQALQW
;
A
#
# COMPACT_ATOMS: atom_id res chain seq x y z
N MET A 1 -28.60 23.68 -26.80
CA MET A 1 -27.14 23.43 -26.84
C MET A 1 -26.57 22.97 -25.50
N GLY A 2 -26.92 23.61 -24.37
CA GLY A 2 -26.36 23.28 -23.03
C GLY A 2 -26.55 21.83 -22.55
N HIS A 3 -27.75 21.25 -22.70
CA HIS A 3 -28.00 19.87 -22.25
C HIS A 3 -27.13 18.82 -22.97
N ARG A 4 -26.98 18.95 -24.30
CA ARG A 4 -26.15 18.01 -25.09
C ARG A 4 -24.68 18.09 -24.71
N LEU A 5 -24.19 19.31 -24.44
CA LEU A 5 -22.83 19.54 -23.95
C LEU A 5 -22.64 18.93 -22.56
N GLY A 6 -23.60 19.11 -21.64
CA GLY A 6 -23.56 18.50 -20.30
C GLY A 6 -23.48 16.98 -20.33
N CYS A 7 -24.31 16.32 -21.15
CA CYS A 7 -24.25 14.86 -21.32
C CYS A 7 -22.92 14.40 -21.91
N LEU A 8 -22.41 15.11 -22.93
CA LEU A 8 -21.11 14.79 -23.52
C LEU A 8 -19.99 14.89 -22.48
N LEU A 9 -19.97 15.95 -21.68
CA LEU A 9 -18.98 16.14 -20.63
C LEU A 9 -19.03 15.01 -19.61
N ALA A 10 -20.22 14.63 -19.12
CA ALA A 10 -20.39 13.51 -18.20
C ALA A 10 -19.88 12.18 -18.76
N VAL A 11 -20.16 11.88 -20.03
CA VAL A 11 -19.65 10.65 -20.65
C VAL A 11 -18.12 10.69 -20.76
N LEU A 12 -17.54 11.84 -21.11
CA LEU A 12 -16.09 11.98 -21.22
C LEU A 12 -15.41 11.88 -19.85
N THR A 13 -15.97 12.50 -18.80
CA THR A 13 -15.43 12.42 -17.44
C THR A 13 -15.52 11.01 -16.90
N PHE A 14 -16.68 10.36 -17.00
CA PHE A 14 -16.85 8.98 -16.58
C PHE A 14 -15.89 8.03 -17.32
N THR A 15 -15.73 8.19 -18.64
CA THR A 15 -14.78 7.39 -19.43
C THR A 15 -13.34 7.59 -18.96
N ALA A 16 -12.95 8.83 -18.67
CA ALA A 16 -11.61 9.11 -18.15
C ALA A 16 -11.38 8.51 -16.75
N LEU A 17 -12.38 8.56 -15.86
CA LEU A 17 -12.32 7.92 -14.55
C LEU A 17 -12.17 6.41 -14.66
N VAL A 18 -12.96 5.77 -15.53
CA VAL A 18 -12.85 4.32 -15.78
C VAL A 18 -11.49 3.95 -16.37
N ALA A 19 -10.95 4.75 -17.29
CA ALA A 19 -9.61 4.52 -17.83
C ALA A 19 -8.53 4.59 -16.74
N MET A 20 -8.58 5.60 -15.87
CA MET A 20 -7.64 5.75 -14.75
C MET A 20 -7.80 4.67 -13.68
N LEU A 21 -9.04 4.26 -13.39
CA LEU A 21 -9.36 3.12 -12.54
C LEU A 21 -8.73 1.84 -13.09
N LEU A 22 -8.98 1.50 -14.35
CA LEU A 22 -8.47 0.28 -14.97
C LEU A 22 -6.95 0.28 -15.02
N TRP A 23 -6.33 1.41 -15.39
CA TRP A 23 -4.87 1.53 -15.35
C TRP A 23 -4.34 1.29 -13.93
N SER A 24 -4.95 1.89 -12.92
CA SER A 24 -4.49 1.74 -11.53
C SER A 24 -4.72 0.31 -11.00
N TYR A 25 -5.83 -0.32 -11.39
CA TYR A 25 -6.12 -1.72 -11.08
C TYR A 25 -5.05 -2.64 -11.66
N PHE A 26 -4.82 -2.59 -12.98
CA PHE A 26 -3.81 -3.44 -13.63
C PHE A 26 -2.40 -3.13 -13.14
N ALA A 27 -2.06 -1.87 -12.88
CA ALA A 27 -0.77 -1.51 -12.28
C ALA A 27 -0.61 -2.14 -10.89
N THR A 28 -1.67 -2.25 -10.09
CA THR A 28 -1.63 -2.91 -8.77
C THR A 28 -1.49 -4.42 -8.89
N VAL A 29 -2.24 -5.04 -9.81
CA VAL A 29 -2.22 -6.49 -10.08
C VAL A 29 -0.85 -6.93 -10.58
N ILE A 30 -0.29 -6.23 -11.57
CA ILE A 30 0.92 -6.65 -12.29
C ILE A 30 2.20 -6.26 -11.55
N ALA A 31 2.19 -5.16 -10.80
CA ALA A 31 3.42 -4.69 -10.16
C ALA A 31 3.88 -5.63 -9.04
N GLU A 32 5.19 -5.93 -9.07
CA GLU A 32 5.88 -6.56 -7.95
C GLU A 32 5.74 -5.71 -6.67
N PRO A 33 5.25 -6.26 -5.55
CA PRO A 33 5.01 -5.53 -4.30
C PRO A 33 6.28 -5.07 -3.57
N GLY A 34 7.44 -5.63 -3.94
CA GLY A 34 8.74 -5.36 -3.31
C GLY A 34 9.18 -6.50 -2.41
N GLY A 35 9.75 -7.56 -2.99
CA GLY A 35 10.30 -8.68 -2.23
C GLY A 35 11.60 -8.31 -1.50
N VAL A 36 11.89 -9.02 -0.41
CA VAL A 36 13.23 -8.98 0.21
C VAL A 36 14.21 -9.71 -0.71
N PRO A 37 15.35 -9.09 -1.10
CA PRO A 37 16.30 -9.75 -1.98
C PRO A 37 16.98 -10.94 -1.29
N PRO A 38 17.37 -11.98 -2.04
CA PRO A 38 18.15 -13.09 -1.51
C PRO A 38 19.44 -12.61 -0.86
N GLY A 39 19.83 -13.23 0.27
CA GLY A 39 21.06 -12.89 0.98
C GLY A 39 21.02 -11.58 1.78
N TRP A 40 19.91 -10.84 1.80
CA TRP A 40 19.82 -9.63 2.62
C TRP A 40 19.94 -9.97 4.11
N HIS A 41 20.82 -9.23 4.80
CA HIS A 41 20.95 -9.25 6.25
C HIS A 41 21.38 -7.87 6.79
N PRO A 42 21.00 -7.49 8.02
CA PRO A 42 21.35 -6.18 8.59
C PRO A 42 22.76 -6.13 9.24
N PHE A 43 23.51 -7.24 9.20
CA PHE A 43 24.82 -7.37 9.86
C PHE A 43 25.98 -6.88 8.99
N ALA A 44 27.12 -6.61 9.64
CA ALA A 44 28.33 -6.11 8.98
C ALA A 44 28.93 -7.10 7.98
N ASP A 45 28.84 -8.40 8.29
CA ASP A 45 29.35 -9.50 7.49
C ASP A 45 28.46 -10.75 7.66
N GLU A 46 28.72 -11.75 6.81
CA GLU A 46 28.01 -13.04 6.81
C GLU A 46 28.27 -13.85 8.10
N GLU A 47 29.44 -13.71 8.72
CA GLU A 47 29.79 -14.41 9.95
C GLU A 47 28.91 -13.95 11.12
N ALA A 48 28.73 -12.64 11.26
CA ALA A 48 27.81 -12.05 12.23
C ALA A 48 26.36 -12.45 11.94
N ALA A 49 25.97 -12.55 10.66
CA ALA A 49 24.64 -13.00 10.26
C ALA A 49 24.38 -14.46 10.65
N MET A 50 25.34 -15.35 10.39
CA MET A 50 25.28 -16.77 10.76
C MET A 50 25.24 -16.95 12.27
N THR A 51 26.10 -16.25 13.00
CA THR A 51 26.15 -16.30 14.47
C THR A 51 24.79 -15.93 15.08
N GLN A 52 24.16 -14.86 14.57
CA GLN A 52 22.83 -14.45 15.02
C GLN A 52 21.73 -15.44 14.62
N GLN A 53 21.89 -16.13 13.49
CA GLN A 53 20.97 -17.18 13.08
C GLN A 53 21.06 -18.39 14.02
N ASP A 54 22.26 -18.83 14.37
CA ASP A 54 22.49 -19.96 15.29
C ASP A 54 21.87 -19.69 16.67
N TYR A 55 21.95 -18.45 17.16
CA TYR A 55 21.27 -18.06 18.41
C TYR A 55 19.75 -18.21 18.36
N LEU A 56 19.12 -18.05 17.19
CA LEU A 56 17.66 -18.21 17.03
C LEU A 56 17.21 -19.67 16.95
N ASP A 57 18.13 -20.59 16.65
CA ASP A 57 17.87 -22.02 16.55
C ASP A 57 17.97 -22.73 17.91
N TYR A 58 18.53 -22.07 18.94
CA TYR A 58 18.51 -22.56 20.31
C TYR A 58 17.14 -22.32 20.98
N PRO A 59 16.54 -23.29 21.70
CA PRO A 59 15.28 -23.11 22.42
C PRO A 59 15.44 -22.08 23.55
N ALA A 60 14.91 -20.87 23.35
CA ALA A 60 15.14 -19.73 24.23
C ALA A 60 14.35 -19.75 25.55
N TYR A 61 15.06 -19.48 26.66
CA TYR A 61 14.52 -19.01 27.94
C TYR A 61 13.81 -17.65 27.74
N PRO A 62 12.77 -17.29 28.53
CA PRO A 62 11.89 -16.18 28.20
C PRO A 62 12.60 -14.84 28.38
N VAL A 63 12.63 -14.03 27.32
CA VAL A 63 13.12 -12.65 27.36
C VAL A 63 11.93 -11.71 27.51
N SER A 64 11.98 -10.86 28.53
CA SER A 64 10.92 -9.95 28.94
C SER A 64 10.64 -8.82 27.93
N GLY A 65 9.37 -8.71 27.57
CA GLY A 65 8.52 -7.52 27.33
C GLY A 65 8.98 -6.26 26.56
N GLN A 66 10.25 -5.85 26.55
CA GLN A 66 10.64 -4.52 26.04
C GLN A 66 11.72 -4.55 24.93
N ALA A 67 12.35 -5.70 24.68
CA ALA A 67 13.45 -5.84 23.71
C ALA A 67 13.01 -6.29 22.29
N MET A 68 11.71 -6.28 21.97
CA MET A 68 11.21 -6.89 20.72
C MET A 68 11.38 -6.00 19.48
N MET A 69 11.55 -4.68 19.66
CA MET A 69 11.71 -3.72 18.56
C MET A 69 13.18 -3.50 18.15
N ALA A 70 14.14 -4.02 18.91
CA ALA A 70 15.58 -3.76 18.71
C ALA A 70 16.37 -4.97 18.17
N LYS A 71 15.74 -6.15 18.06
CA LYS A 71 16.41 -7.35 17.54
C LYS A 71 16.08 -7.56 16.06
N PRO A 72 17.09 -7.90 15.23
CA PRO A 72 16.88 -8.35 13.86
C PRO A 72 15.83 -9.46 13.82
N ARG A 73 14.82 -9.32 12.94
CA ARG A 73 13.75 -10.30 12.80
C ARG A 73 14.12 -11.31 11.73
N TYR A 74 13.84 -12.59 11.96
CA TYR A 74 14.10 -13.66 10.98
C TYR A 74 12.80 -14.31 10.49
N CYS A 75 12.78 -14.73 9.23
CA CYS A 75 11.69 -15.52 8.66
C CYS A 75 12.10 -16.99 8.54
N LYS A 76 11.55 -17.86 9.39
CA LYS A 76 11.81 -19.32 9.31
C LYS A 76 11.32 -19.96 8.00
N LYS A 77 10.23 -19.43 7.42
CA LYS A 77 9.65 -19.95 6.15
C LYS A 77 10.52 -19.59 4.94
N CYS A 78 10.99 -18.34 4.86
CA CYS A 78 11.86 -17.90 3.77
C CYS A 78 13.34 -18.18 4.02
N LYS A 79 13.72 -18.58 5.24
CA LYS A 79 15.12 -18.70 5.71
C LYS A 79 15.94 -17.43 5.41
N ALA A 80 15.36 -16.28 5.74
CA ALA A 80 15.94 -14.98 5.44
C ALA A 80 15.66 -13.97 6.56
N TRP A 81 16.60 -13.05 6.77
CA TRP A 81 16.41 -11.91 7.66
C TRP A 81 15.34 -10.97 7.07
N LYS A 82 14.55 -10.36 7.96
CA LYS A 82 13.47 -9.45 7.59
C LYS A 82 13.93 -8.01 7.81
N PRO A 83 13.94 -7.18 6.74
CA PRO A 83 14.05 -5.74 6.88
C PRO A 83 12.95 -5.17 7.78
N LEU A 84 13.17 -3.94 8.24
CA LEU A 84 12.18 -3.24 9.02
C LEU A 84 10.88 -3.12 8.21
N ARG A 85 9.74 -3.34 8.87
CA ARG A 85 8.40 -3.32 8.25
C ARG A 85 8.19 -4.38 7.15
N ALA A 86 9.13 -5.33 6.97
CA ALA A 86 8.91 -6.47 6.10
C ALA A 86 8.18 -7.59 6.84
N HIS A 87 7.19 -8.19 6.19
CA HIS A 87 6.40 -9.30 6.73
C HIS A 87 6.33 -10.45 5.72
N HIS A 88 6.19 -11.67 6.22
CA HIS A 88 6.03 -12.85 5.36
C HIS A 88 4.56 -12.97 4.98
N ASP A 89 4.26 -12.89 3.69
CA ASP A 89 2.96 -13.22 3.17
C ASP A 89 2.90 -14.72 2.84
N SER A 90 2.03 -15.46 3.51
CA SER A 90 1.90 -16.89 3.30
C SER A 90 1.26 -17.23 1.96
N ILE A 91 0.49 -16.32 1.36
CA ILE A 91 -0.17 -16.56 0.08
C ILE A 91 0.84 -16.37 -1.06
N SER A 92 1.60 -15.28 -1.04
CA SER A 92 2.70 -15.06 -1.99
C SER A 92 3.93 -15.95 -1.73
N GLY A 93 4.02 -16.60 -0.56
CA GLY A 93 5.14 -17.48 -0.20
C GLY A 93 6.47 -16.76 0.04
N ARG A 94 6.46 -15.44 0.27
CA ARG A 94 7.69 -14.63 0.39
C ARG A 94 7.56 -13.48 1.38
N CYS A 95 8.71 -12.93 1.79
CA CYS A 95 8.73 -11.68 2.55
C CYS A 95 8.57 -10.47 1.63
N VAL A 96 7.66 -9.57 2.00
CA VAL A 96 7.33 -8.34 1.28
C VAL A 96 7.74 -7.13 2.13
N LEU A 97 8.47 -6.21 1.52
CA LEU A 97 8.92 -4.94 2.09
C LEU A 97 7.73 -4.01 2.32
N LYS A 98 7.69 -3.36 3.49
CA LYS A 98 6.60 -2.46 3.90
C LYS A 98 5.22 -3.07 3.56
N MET A 99 5.06 -4.35 3.88
CA MET A 99 3.86 -5.11 3.58
C MET A 99 2.66 -4.45 4.25
N ASP A 100 1.60 -4.21 3.48
CA ASP A 100 0.33 -3.77 4.03
C ASP A 100 -0.57 -4.99 4.25
N HIS A 101 -1.05 -5.60 3.18
CA HIS A 101 -1.92 -6.77 3.27
C HIS A 101 -1.87 -7.59 1.97
N TYR A 102 -2.33 -8.83 2.03
CA TYR A 102 -2.70 -9.56 0.82
C TYR A 102 -4.12 -9.18 0.42
N CYS A 103 -4.29 -8.65 -0.80
CA CYS A 103 -5.58 -8.18 -1.27
C CYS A 103 -6.17 -9.18 -2.27
N ILE A 104 -7.25 -9.85 -1.85
CA ILE A 104 -7.94 -10.86 -2.67
C ILE A 104 -8.53 -10.28 -3.97
N TRP A 105 -8.85 -8.98 -4.00
CA TRP A 105 -9.50 -8.31 -5.14
C TRP A 105 -8.54 -8.01 -6.30
N VAL A 106 -7.24 -7.90 -5.99
CA VAL A 106 -6.18 -7.73 -7.00
C VAL A 106 -5.30 -8.99 -7.10
N VAL A 107 -5.60 -10.02 -6.32
CA VAL A 107 -4.87 -11.30 -6.26
C VAL A 107 -3.35 -11.09 -6.14
N ASN A 108 -2.96 -10.12 -5.33
CA ASN A 108 -1.57 -9.74 -5.14
C ASN A 108 -1.38 -9.19 -3.72
N CYS A 109 -0.15 -9.30 -3.20
CA CYS A 109 0.22 -8.59 -1.99
C CYS A 109 0.32 -7.09 -2.29
N VAL A 110 -0.17 -6.25 -1.38
CA VAL A 110 0.04 -4.81 -1.39
C VAL A 110 1.23 -4.49 -0.47
N GLY A 111 2.26 -3.87 -1.02
CA GLY A 111 3.51 -3.57 -0.34
C GLY A 111 4.20 -2.33 -0.89
N LEU A 112 5.48 -2.16 -0.57
CA LEU A 112 6.26 -0.96 -0.87
C LEU A 112 6.11 -0.42 -2.30
N LEU A 113 6.19 -1.31 -3.30
CA LEU A 113 6.32 -0.94 -4.70
C LEU A 113 5.00 -0.86 -5.49
N ASN A 114 3.87 -1.28 -4.90
CA ASN A 114 2.56 -1.17 -5.53
C ASN A 114 1.51 -0.44 -4.67
N TYR A 115 1.85 0.00 -3.46
CA TYR A 115 0.91 0.71 -2.57
C TYR A 115 0.34 1.99 -3.19
N LYS A 116 1.15 2.78 -3.93
CA LYS A 116 0.64 3.96 -4.66
C LYS A 116 -0.42 3.57 -5.70
N HIS A 117 -0.20 2.48 -6.44
CA HIS A 117 -1.13 2.00 -7.46
C HIS A 117 -2.46 1.60 -6.81
N PHE A 118 -2.38 0.88 -5.69
CA PHE A 118 -3.54 0.47 -4.91
C PHE A 118 -4.36 1.67 -4.38
N LEU A 119 -3.69 2.69 -3.83
CA LEU A 119 -4.39 3.90 -3.36
C LEU A 119 -5.08 4.66 -4.50
N LEU A 120 -4.44 4.75 -5.66
CA LEU A 120 -5.04 5.35 -6.84
C LEU A 120 -6.21 4.51 -7.37
N PHE A 121 -6.10 3.19 -7.35
CA PHE A 121 -7.22 2.30 -7.68
C PHE A 121 -8.43 2.57 -6.77
N LEU A 122 -8.25 2.65 -5.44
CA LEU A 122 -9.33 3.01 -4.52
C LEU A 122 -9.91 4.40 -4.81
N PHE A 123 -9.05 5.40 -5.02
CA PHE A 123 -9.47 6.77 -5.29
C PHE A 123 -10.30 6.89 -6.57
N TRP A 124 -9.81 6.34 -7.69
CA TRP A 124 -10.49 6.40 -8.98
C TRP A 124 -11.78 5.57 -8.98
N THR A 125 -11.83 4.47 -8.23
CA THR A 125 -13.07 3.68 -8.05
C THR A 125 -14.10 4.46 -7.26
N CYS A 126 -13.73 5.10 -6.15
CA CYS A 126 -14.63 5.98 -5.40
C CYS A 126 -15.16 7.13 -6.26
N ALA A 127 -14.29 7.77 -7.07
CA ALA A 127 -14.68 8.85 -7.96
C ALA A 127 -15.66 8.38 -9.05
N ALA A 128 -15.39 7.22 -9.67
CA ALA A 128 -16.26 6.65 -10.69
C ALA A 128 -17.64 6.27 -10.12
N CYS A 129 -17.70 5.65 -8.94
CA CYS A 129 -18.95 5.36 -8.24
C CYS A 129 -19.72 6.64 -7.87
N LEU A 130 -19.04 7.68 -7.38
CA LEU A 130 -19.70 8.94 -7.07
C LEU A 130 -20.34 9.58 -8.31
N GLU A 131 -19.63 9.57 -9.44
CA GLU A 131 -20.17 10.08 -10.71
C GLU A 131 -21.32 9.19 -11.22
N ALA A 132 -21.20 7.87 -11.15
CA ALA A 132 -22.26 6.93 -11.52
C ALA A 132 -23.53 7.17 -10.68
N ALA A 133 -23.41 7.28 -9.35
CA ALA A 133 -24.51 7.61 -8.47
C ALA A 133 -25.16 8.96 -8.83
N ALA A 134 -24.36 9.98 -9.14
CA ALA A 134 -24.87 11.28 -9.56
C ALA A 134 -25.64 11.22 -10.90
N LEU A 135 -25.20 10.37 -11.85
CA LEU A 135 -25.90 10.17 -13.12
C LEU A 135 -27.20 9.37 -12.98
N LEU A 136 -27.25 8.44 -12.02
CA LEU A 136 -28.40 7.56 -11.81
C LEU A 136 -29.44 8.13 -10.82
N ILE A 137 -29.11 9.16 -10.04
CA ILE A 137 -29.95 9.64 -8.93
C ILE A 137 -31.34 10.09 -9.37
N THR A 138 -31.48 10.74 -10.53
CA THR A 138 -32.76 11.24 -11.01
C THR A 138 -33.69 10.09 -11.39
N SER A 139 -33.17 9.10 -12.12
CA SER A 139 -33.91 7.89 -12.48
C SER A 139 -34.22 7.01 -11.28
N PHE A 140 -33.33 6.97 -10.28
CA PHE A 140 -33.57 6.30 -9.01
C PHE A 140 -34.72 6.96 -8.22
N VAL A 141 -34.72 8.30 -8.12
CA VAL A 141 -35.80 9.05 -7.45
C VAL A 141 -37.13 8.86 -8.19
N GLN A 142 -37.13 8.94 -9.53
CA GLN A 142 -38.32 8.68 -10.34
C GLN A 142 -38.90 7.30 -10.07
N PHE A 143 -38.07 6.26 -10.00
CA PHE A 143 -38.50 4.91 -9.66
C PHE A 143 -39.15 4.83 -8.26
N LEU A 144 -38.63 5.56 -7.27
CA LEU A 144 -39.20 5.60 -5.93
C LEU A 144 -40.52 6.38 -5.84
N THR A 145 -40.69 7.40 -6.69
CA THR A 145 -41.88 8.28 -6.67
C THR A 145 -43.01 7.78 -7.57
N ASP A 146 -42.70 7.02 -8.62
CA ASP A 146 -43.69 6.47 -9.54
C ASP A 146 -44.30 5.17 -8.98
N SER A 147 -45.21 5.32 -8.02
CA SER A 147 -45.92 4.22 -7.34
C SER A 147 -47.01 3.53 -8.18
N GLY A 148 -46.94 3.55 -9.52
CA GLY A 148 -47.76 2.68 -10.39
C GLY A 148 -48.69 3.36 -11.40
N GLN A 149 -48.16 4.10 -12.39
CA GLN A 149 -48.98 4.56 -13.54
C GLN A 149 -48.44 4.27 -14.95
N SER A 150 -47.30 3.61 -15.12
CA SER A 150 -46.76 3.32 -16.46
C SER A 150 -47.06 1.88 -16.88
N ALA A 151 -48.33 1.54 -17.06
CA ALA A 151 -48.82 0.23 -17.51
C ALA A 151 -48.54 -0.09 -19.00
N GLY A 152 -47.42 0.39 -19.56
CA GLY A 152 -47.11 0.27 -20.99
C GLY A 152 -45.62 0.21 -21.37
N GLU A 153 -44.70 0.51 -20.46
CA GLU A 153 -43.26 0.34 -20.69
C GLU A 153 -42.71 -0.83 -19.87
N SER A 154 -41.71 -1.52 -20.41
CA SER A 154 -41.04 -2.63 -19.72
C SER A 154 -40.47 -2.14 -18.37
N ALA A 155 -41.07 -2.59 -17.27
CA ALA A 155 -40.62 -2.32 -15.89
C ALA A 155 -39.17 -2.81 -15.60
N VAL A 156 -38.55 -3.50 -16.55
CA VAL A 156 -37.18 -4.01 -16.46
C VAL A 156 -36.15 -2.89 -16.38
N THR A 157 -36.28 -1.82 -17.17
CA THR A 157 -35.27 -0.74 -17.19
C THR A 157 -35.22 0.04 -15.87
N PRO A 158 -36.35 0.51 -15.29
CA PRO A 158 -36.34 1.17 -14.00
C PRO A 158 -35.87 0.27 -12.85
N ALA A 159 -36.25 -1.01 -12.87
CA ALA A 159 -35.78 -1.99 -11.88
C ALA A 159 -34.26 -2.23 -11.96
N ILE A 160 -33.69 -2.31 -13.17
CA ILE A 160 -32.24 -2.43 -13.37
C ILE A 160 -31.52 -1.19 -12.82
N VAL A 161 -32.02 0.02 -13.11
CA VAL A 161 -31.45 1.27 -12.60
C VAL A 161 -31.49 1.31 -11.07
N PHE A 162 -32.60 0.89 -10.46
CA PHE A 162 -32.72 0.80 -9.00
C PHE A 162 -31.67 -0.14 -8.40
N VAL A 163 -31.58 -1.37 -8.92
CA VAL A 163 -30.61 -2.37 -8.42
C VAL A 163 -29.17 -1.88 -8.63
N ALA A 164 -28.87 -1.30 -9.79
CA ALA A 164 -27.55 -0.76 -10.09
C ALA A 164 -27.16 0.36 -9.11
N PHE A 165 -28.07 1.31 -8.84
CA PHE A 165 -27.84 2.39 -7.89
C PHE A 165 -27.61 1.87 -6.46
N VAL A 166 -28.40 0.89 -6.00
CA VAL A 166 -28.25 0.32 -4.66
C VAL A 166 -26.90 -0.39 -4.50
N ILE A 167 -26.49 -1.19 -5.50
CA ILE A 167 -25.19 -1.87 -5.49
C ILE A 167 -24.05 -0.86 -5.53
N ASP A 168 -24.13 0.14 -6.40
CA ASP A 168 -23.12 1.19 -6.54
C ASP A 168 -22.96 2.00 -5.24
N ALA A 169 -24.07 2.42 -4.62
CA ALA A 169 -24.06 3.15 -3.36
C ALA A 169 -23.45 2.32 -2.22
N ALA A 170 -23.81 1.03 -2.11
CA ALA A 170 -23.24 0.14 -1.11
C ALA A 170 -21.71 -0.03 -1.30
N PHE A 171 -21.28 -0.21 -2.55
CA PHE A 171 -19.86 -0.34 -2.89
C PHE A 171 -19.10 0.96 -2.63
N PHE A 172 -19.67 2.12 -3.01
CA PHE A 172 -19.12 3.44 -2.74
C PHE A 172 -18.89 3.68 -1.24
N ILE A 173 -19.89 3.42 -0.39
CA ILE A 173 -19.77 3.63 1.05
C ILE A 173 -18.66 2.74 1.64
N SER A 174 -18.60 1.48 1.22
CA SER A 174 -17.56 0.54 1.65
C SER A 174 -16.16 1.02 1.26
N LEU A 175 -15.97 1.37 -0.02
CA LEU A 175 -14.70 1.86 -0.53
C LEU A 175 -14.28 3.21 0.05
N LEU A 176 -15.23 4.11 0.31
CA LEU A 176 -14.95 5.39 0.93
C LEU A 176 -14.41 5.21 2.35
N GLY A 177 -15.01 4.32 3.15
CA GLY A 177 -14.50 3.97 4.47
C GLY A 177 -13.07 3.40 4.41
N PHE A 178 -12.82 2.51 3.44
CA PHE A 178 -11.51 1.91 3.23
C PHE A 178 -10.46 2.93 2.76
N LEU A 179 -10.82 3.84 1.86
CA LEU A 179 -9.98 4.93 1.40
C LEU A 179 -9.64 5.90 2.54
N ILE A 180 -10.61 6.26 3.39
CA ILE A 180 -10.38 7.10 4.58
C ILE A 180 -9.40 6.43 5.54
N MET A 181 -9.55 5.12 5.78
CA MET A 181 -8.63 4.36 6.62
C MET A 181 -7.20 4.44 6.06
N HIS A 182 -7.02 4.15 4.77
CA HIS A 182 -5.72 4.23 4.12
C HIS A 182 -5.16 5.66 4.08
N ALA A 183 -5.98 6.68 3.88
CA ALA A 183 -5.56 8.08 3.93
C ALA A 183 -4.99 8.45 5.31
N ARG A 184 -5.62 7.96 6.40
CA ARG A 184 -5.11 8.13 7.77
C ARG A 184 -3.78 7.39 7.98
N MET A 185 -3.63 6.22 7.39
CA MET A 185 -2.38 5.45 7.44
C MET A 185 -1.25 6.13 6.69
N VAL A 186 -1.52 6.70 5.49
CA VAL A 186 -0.55 7.54 4.79
C VAL A 186 -0.19 8.76 5.64
N ALA A 187 -1.18 9.43 6.24
CA ALA A 187 -0.92 10.60 7.07
C ALA A 187 0.00 10.30 8.27
N ARG A 188 -0.01 9.07 8.80
CA ARG A 188 0.77 8.61 9.96
C ARG A 188 1.93 7.67 9.62
N ASN A 189 2.25 7.52 8.33
CA ASN A 189 3.26 6.57 7.81
C ASN A 189 3.17 5.16 8.39
N SER A 190 1.96 4.63 8.55
CA SER A 190 1.72 3.28 9.06
C SER A 190 1.23 2.36 7.95
N THR A 191 1.49 1.07 8.11
CA THR A 191 0.84 -0.03 7.38
C THR A 191 -0.34 -0.55 8.18
N SER A 192 -1.22 -1.34 7.56
CA SER A 192 -2.35 -1.96 8.27
C SER A 192 -1.84 -2.96 9.32
N ILE A 193 -0.77 -3.70 9.04
CA ILE A 193 -0.11 -4.56 10.04
C ILE A 193 0.37 -3.75 11.25
N GLU A 194 1.08 -2.63 11.03
CA GLU A 194 1.53 -1.77 12.14
C GLU A 194 0.35 -1.16 12.90
N MET A 195 -0.74 -0.83 12.20
CA MET A 195 -1.97 -0.37 12.85
C MET A 195 -2.53 -1.45 13.78
N TYR A 196 -2.63 -2.70 13.36
CA TYR A 196 -3.14 -3.78 14.21
C TYR A 196 -2.16 -4.19 15.32
N GLU A 197 -0.87 -4.31 15.02
CA GLU A 197 0.16 -4.74 15.98
C GLU A 197 0.49 -3.67 17.04
N LYS A 198 0.36 -2.38 16.70
CA LYS A 198 0.83 -1.27 17.54
C LYS A 198 -0.28 -0.31 17.98
N ALA A 199 -1.54 -0.53 17.57
CA ALA A 199 -2.66 0.28 18.03
C ALA A 199 -2.74 0.30 19.55
N GLY A 200 -2.76 1.52 20.13
CA GLY A 200 -2.85 1.72 21.58
C GLY A 200 -1.55 1.44 22.36
N LEU A 201 -0.53 0.87 21.73
CA LEU A 201 0.76 0.59 22.37
C LEU A 201 1.76 1.74 22.20
N LEU A 202 1.65 2.52 21.12
CA LEU A 202 2.51 3.66 20.87
C LEU A 202 1.71 4.96 20.81
N PRO A 203 2.14 6.03 21.50
CA PRO A 203 1.50 7.34 21.39
C PRO A 203 1.68 7.96 19.99
N HIS A 204 2.72 7.55 19.26
CA HIS A 204 3.03 8.00 17.92
C HIS A 204 3.72 6.91 17.08
N TYR A 205 3.49 6.89 15.77
CA TYR A 205 4.16 5.93 14.88
C TYR A 205 5.61 6.38 14.65
N PRO A 206 6.63 5.50 14.84
CA PRO A 206 8.04 5.90 14.73
C PRO A 206 8.44 6.44 13.36
N HIS A 207 7.72 6.07 12.30
CA HIS A 207 8.02 6.43 10.92
C HIS A 207 7.28 7.68 10.44
N ASP A 208 6.44 8.29 11.28
CA ASP A 208 5.71 9.50 10.93
C ASP A 208 6.66 10.71 10.93
N ARG A 209 6.80 11.35 9.76
CA ARG A 209 7.65 12.54 9.54
C ARG A 209 6.81 13.77 9.19
N GLY A 210 5.52 13.75 9.51
CA GLY A 210 4.54 14.75 9.13
C GLY A 210 3.89 14.46 7.78
N PHE A 211 2.63 14.91 7.64
CA PHE A 211 1.75 14.58 6.52
C PHE A 211 2.41 14.74 5.14
N ARG A 212 3.11 15.86 4.90
CA ARG A 212 3.72 16.16 3.61
C ARG A 212 4.81 15.15 3.24
N GLU A 213 5.68 14.80 4.17
CA GLU A 213 6.79 13.87 3.92
C GLU A 213 6.25 12.44 3.81
N ASN A 214 5.29 12.06 4.65
CA ASN A 214 4.65 10.75 4.54
C ASN A 214 3.89 10.58 3.22
N PHE A 215 3.25 11.64 2.72
CA PHE A 215 2.60 11.62 1.42
C PHE A 215 3.62 11.46 0.29
N LYS A 216 4.74 12.20 0.32
CA LYS A 216 5.83 12.07 -0.66
C LYS A 216 6.50 10.69 -0.63
N ASP A 217 6.57 10.04 0.54
CA ASP A 217 7.10 8.67 0.63
C ASP A 217 6.31 7.70 -0.24
N VAL A 218 5.00 7.90 -0.32
CA VAL A 218 4.12 7.08 -1.16
C VAL A 218 4.10 7.62 -2.59
N PHE A 219 3.70 8.87 -2.79
CA PHE A 219 3.38 9.41 -4.13
C PHE A 219 4.59 9.95 -4.91
N GLY A 220 5.73 10.14 -4.24
CA GLY A 220 6.95 10.72 -4.79
C GLY A 220 7.02 12.24 -4.64
N PRO A 221 8.19 12.84 -4.92
CA PRO A 221 8.41 14.28 -4.75
C PRO A 221 7.76 15.13 -5.86
N ARG A 222 7.45 14.54 -7.02
CA ARG A 222 6.91 15.26 -8.20
C ARG A 222 5.38 15.28 -8.18
N SER A 223 4.80 16.44 -7.87
CA SER A 223 3.35 16.57 -7.67
C SER A 223 2.50 16.31 -8.92
N TRP A 224 2.99 16.70 -10.10
CA TRP A 224 2.30 16.44 -11.38
C TRP A 224 2.23 14.94 -11.75
N TRP A 225 2.93 14.08 -11.01
CA TRP A 225 2.94 12.62 -11.23
C TRP A 225 2.19 11.83 -10.14
N TRP A 226 1.56 12.52 -9.19
CA TRP A 226 0.89 11.88 -8.05
C TRP A 226 -0.30 11.02 -8.48
N LEU A 227 -1.07 11.50 -9.48
CA LEU A 227 -2.27 10.84 -9.97
C LEU A 227 -1.99 9.73 -10.99
N ILE A 228 -0.74 9.54 -11.39
CA ILE A 228 -0.33 8.50 -12.35
C ILE A 228 0.10 7.24 -11.59
N PRO A 229 -0.48 6.06 -11.87
CA PRO A 229 -0.18 4.80 -11.20
C PRO A 229 1.12 4.19 -11.74
N HIS A 230 2.21 4.95 -11.66
CA HIS A 230 3.52 4.56 -12.13
C HIS A 230 4.62 5.08 -11.19
N TYR A 231 5.64 4.25 -10.99
CA TYR A 231 6.91 4.64 -10.43
C TYR A 231 7.99 4.53 -11.50
N THR A 232 8.79 5.57 -11.64
CA THR A 232 9.98 5.51 -12.50
C THR A 232 10.98 4.47 -11.97
N PRO A 233 11.86 3.91 -12.82
CA PRO A 233 12.89 2.98 -12.37
C PRO A 233 13.76 3.52 -11.23
N ALA A 234 14.11 4.82 -11.28
CA ALA A 234 14.87 5.49 -10.25
C ALA A 234 14.10 5.58 -8.91
N GLU A 235 12.81 5.89 -8.95
CA GLU A 235 11.95 5.93 -7.76
C GLU A 235 11.77 4.56 -7.11
N ARG A 236 11.67 3.49 -7.91
CA ARG A 236 11.59 2.11 -7.40
C ARG A 236 12.89 1.72 -6.71
N ARG A 237 14.03 1.99 -7.34
CA ARG A 237 15.37 1.74 -6.80
C ARG A 237 15.59 2.46 -5.48
N GLN A 238 15.32 3.76 -5.43
CA GLN A 238 15.45 4.57 -4.22
C GLN A 238 14.60 4.02 -3.06
N ARG A 239 13.36 3.59 -3.34
CA ARG A 239 12.48 3.00 -2.32
C ARG A 239 13.04 1.68 -1.78
N LEU A 240 13.55 0.82 -2.66
CA LEU A 240 14.18 -0.43 -2.26
C LEU A 240 15.40 -0.17 -1.40
N GLU A 241 16.31 0.72 -1.82
CA GLU A 241 17.49 1.10 -1.05
C GLU A 241 17.12 1.60 0.35
N GLN A 242 16.15 2.52 0.45
CA GLN A 242 15.68 3.04 1.73
C GLN A 242 15.06 1.95 2.63
N ALA A 243 14.30 1.02 2.05
CA ALA A 243 13.66 -0.06 2.82
C ALA A 243 14.65 -1.15 3.28
N LEU A 244 15.78 -1.29 2.57
CA LEU A 244 16.81 -2.29 2.85
C LEU A 244 17.97 -1.75 3.69
N GLN A 245 18.07 -0.43 3.88
CA GLN A 245 19.10 0.17 4.73
C GLN A 245 19.00 -0.36 6.17
N PRO A 246 20.09 -0.92 6.72
CA PRO A 246 20.17 -1.25 8.13
C PRO A 246 20.02 0.04 8.94
N GLN A 247 19.00 0.16 9.78
CA GLN A 247 18.83 1.34 10.61
C GLN A 247 19.79 1.31 11.80
N ALA A 248 21.04 1.73 11.59
CA ALA A 248 22.02 1.93 12.66
C ALA A 248 21.63 3.08 13.62
N HIS A 249 20.75 3.99 13.19
CA HIS A 249 20.58 5.30 13.83
C HIS A 249 19.47 5.39 14.89
N GLU A 250 18.52 4.45 14.94
CA GLU A 250 17.47 4.45 15.98
C GLU A 250 17.91 3.72 17.27
N MET A 251 18.98 2.93 17.21
CA MET A 251 19.50 2.17 18.35
C MET A 251 20.38 3.02 19.27
N SER A 252 21.24 3.90 18.73
CA SER A 252 22.15 4.73 19.54
C SER A 252 21.44 5.84 20.33
N ALA A 253 20.26 6.31 19.89
CA ALA A 253 19.54 7.37 20.58
C ALA A 253 18.73 6.86 21.80
N ARG A 254 18.58 5.54 21.96
CA ARG A 254 17.81 4.92 23.06
C ARG A 254 18.67 4.31 24.16
N THR A 255 19.93 3.99 23.88
CA THR A 255 20.89 3.58 24.92
C THR A 255 21.79 4.77 25.23
N GLY A 256 21.37 5.61 26.16
CA GLY A 256 22.30 6.49 26.86
C GLY A 256 23.35 5.63 27.56
N GLY A 257 24.51 5.46 26.94
CA GLY A 257 25.58 4.60 27.43
C GLY A 257 26.63 4.45 26.36
N GLY A 258 27.81 5.02 26.60
CA GLY A 258 28.85 5.20 25.60
C GLY A 258 29.52 3.91 25.13
N GLY A 259 30.21 4.03 24.00
CA GLY A 259 31.28 3.14 23.60
C GLY A 259 30.97 2.16 22.48
N ALA A 260 30.82 2.67 21.25
CA ALA A 260 31.37 2.02 20.07
C ALA A 260 31.44 3.07 18.94
N ALA A 261 32.66 3.44 18.57
CA ALA A 261 32.90 4.30 17.42
C ALA A 261 32.57 3.50 16.15
N TRP A 262 31.60 3.96 15.37
CA TRP A 262 31.27 3.38 14.06
C TRP A 262 31.64 4.39 12.96
N LEU A 263 32.40 3.90 11.99
CA LEU A 263 32.93 4.64 10.84
C LEU A 263 31.82 5.14 9.89
N PRO A 264 32.08 6.20 9.09
CA PRO A 264 31.06 6.84 8.26
C PRO A 264 30.64 5.97 7.06
N PRO A 265 29.46 6.24 6.46
CA PRO A 265 28.87 5.40 5.42
C PRO A 265 29.59 5.59 4.09
N LEU A 266 30.51 4.69 3.78
CA LEU A 266 31.02 4.46 2.44
C LEU A 266 30.81 2.97 2.13
N MET A 267 29.66 2.63 1.57
CA MET A 267 29.42 1.52 0.63
C MET A 267 27.91 1.33 0.40
N VAL A 268 27.32 2.19 -0.43
CA VAL A 268 26.00 1.92 -1.07
C VAL A 268 26.20 1.60 -2.56
N ALA A 269 27.42 1.26 -2.98
CA ALA A 269 27.74 1.05 -4.40
C ALA A 269 27.68 -0.41 -4.88
N GLY A 270 27.58 -1.41 -3.99
CA GLY A 270 27.67 -2.83 -4.38
C GLY A 270 26.35 -3.54 -4.70
N TRP A 271 25.22 -3.05 -4.19
CA TRP A 271 23.95 -3.79 -4.26
C TRP A 271 23.11 -3.47 -5.51
N LEU A 272 23.53 -2.50 -6.32
CA LEU A 272 22.84 -2.08 -7.54
C LEU A 272 23.08 -3.00 -8.73
N GLU A 273 24.19 -3.73 -8.75
CA GLU A 273 24.53 -4.62 -9.86
C GLU A 273 23.73 -5.94 -9.84
N VAL A 274 23.31 -6.39 -8.65
CA VAL A 274 22.48 -7.61 -8.51
C VAL A 274 21.05 -7.40 -9.02
N PHE A 275 20.51 -6.18 -8.93
CA PHE A 275 19.16 -5.86 -9.42
C PHE A 275 19.10 -5.59 -10.94
N GLN A 276 20.24 -5.46 -11.62
CA GLN A 276 20.28 -5.37 -13.10
C GLN A 276 20.37 -6.75 -13.77
N ALA A 277 20.59 -7.83 -13.03
CA ALA A 277 20.74 -9.19 -13.57
C ALA A 277 19.44 -9.99 -13.73
N LEU A 278 18.27 -9.44 -13.36
CA LEU A 278 16.97 -10.12 -13.43
C LEU A 278 15.92 -9.27 -14.16
N GLN A 279 16.18 -8.99 -15.44
CA GLN A 279 15.14 -8.60 -16.40
C GLN A 279 14.84 -9.77 -17.33
N TRP A 280 13.98 -10.68 -16.87
CA TRP A 280 13.02 -11.44 -17.67
C TRP A 280 11.73 -11.54 -16.87
#